data_AF-A0A6A4W9H3-F1
#
_entry.id   AF-A0A6A4W9H3-F1
#
_cell.length_a   1.000
_cell.length_b   1.000
_cell.length_c   1.000
_cell.angle_alpha   90.00
_cell.angle_beta   90.00
_cell.angle_gamma   90.00
#
_symmetry.space_group_name_H-M   'P 1'
#
loop_
_entity.id
_entity.type
_entity.pdbx_description
1 polymer ?
#
loop_
_entity_poly.entity_id
_entity_poly.type
_entity_poly.pdbx_seq_one_letter_code
_entity_poly.pdbx_strand_id
1 'polypeptide(L)'
;MWGTQPDGESFPSPDRRRPGDGEEGGGRPPVSPTAAILAEVSVAVDGADILGEILGEPVSPAAAILAGASVGVDGADILGEILGDPIDTDFGLGDIAEGSGGSPEAGPPGSAVLLIGDSMLSRADFRCDPPRRLSVCAVPGLTLSRWLRSSATEVRAWVCGKGELTDLQVILWLGGNDVYPRGAAFDPVTVVATLGRLKETIIDTRSLGCAVTILGVTPRPARDGGRVWESTPAFWLERALCELCRETDSTFVALGRRLCRREGRKRRFKMDGRFFSADGVHLSAAGYRRLMDYLPGWLRRGRR
;
A
#
# COMPACT_ATOMS: atom_id res chain seq x y z
N MET A 1 76.21 5.96 -1.62
CA MET A 1 76.86 4.99 -0.70
C MET A 1 75.81 3.93 -0.42
N TRP A 2 75.88 2.77 -1.09
CA TRP A 2 76.44 1.51 -0.54
C TRP A 2 75.76 1.17 0.80
N GLY A 3 75.04 0.08 1.02
CA GLY A 3 74.82 -1.15 0.26
C GLY A 3 74.32 -2.23 1.25
N THR A 4 74.01 -3.40 0.70
CA THR A 4 74.05 -4.74 1.36
C THR A 4 72.98 -5.11 2.41
N GLN A 5 72.04 -5.96 1.94
CA GLN A 5 71.57 -7.23 2.56
C GLN A 5 72.73 -8.02 3.21
N PRO A 6 72.54 -8.99 4.14
CA PRO A 6 71.84 -10.24 3.78
C PRO A 6 71.25 -11.10 4.94
N ASP A 7 70.72 -12.27 4.53
CA ASP A 7 70.59 -13.55 5.25
C ASP A 7 69.71 -13.60 6.52
N GLY A 8 68.90 -14.62 6.79
CA GLY A 8 68.76 -15.96 6.24
C GLY A 8 68.03 -16.79 7.30
N GLU A 9 67.86 -18.07 6.99
CA GLU A 9 67.48 -19.18 7.87
C GLU A 9 66.05 -19.72 7.78
N SER A 10 66.07 -21.03 7.60
CA SER A 10 65.03 -21.98 7.25
C SER A 10 64.65 -22.83 8.47
N PHE A 11 63.61 -23.66 8.26
CA PHE A 11 63.16 -24.83 9.04
C PHE A 11 62.15 -24.58 10.18
N PRO A 12 61.37 -25.59 10.58
CA PRO A 12 60.72 -26.67 9.81
C PRO A 12 59.20 -26.80 10.14
N SER A 13 58.47 -27.58 9.33
CA SER A 13 57.19 -28.23 9.71
C SER A 13 57.46 -29.69 10.11
N PRO A 14 56.48 -30.48 10.59
CA PRO A 14 55.35 -30.20 11.49
C PRO A 14 55.35 -31.20 12.69
N ASP A 15 54.56 -30.97 13.75
CA ASP A 15 54.13 -32.12 14.58
C ASP A 15 52.76 -31.95 15.23
N ARG A 16 52.09 -33.10 15.32
CA ARG A 16 50.73 -33.40 15.76
C ARG A 16 50.60 -33.36 17.28
N ARG A 17 49.43 -32.91 17.78
CA ARG A 17 48.72 -33.24 19.05
C ARG A 17 47.62 -32.17 19.19
N ARG A 18 46.41 -32.36 19.71
CA ARG A 18 45.49 -33.44 20.11
C ARG A 18 44.12 -32.70 20.26
N PRO A 19 42.96 -33.36 20.17
CA PRO A 19 41.66 -32.71 20.26
C PRO A 19 41.30 -32.41 21.72
N GLY A 20 40.76 -31.22 21.96
CA GLY A 20 40.23 -30.79 23.25
C GLY A 20 39.08 -29.81 23.03
N ASP A 21 37.88 -30.29 23.34
CA ASP A 21 36.71 -29.66 23.95
C ASP A 21 36.53 -28.13 23.84
N GLY A 22 35.35 -27.74 23.33
CA GLY A 22 34.82 -26.39 23.41
C GLY A 22 33.45 -26.28 22.74
N GLU A 23 32.38 -26.39 23.54
CA GLU A 23 31.05 -25.93 23.18
C GLU A 23 31.11 -24.46 22.75
N GLU A 24 30.41 -24.08 21.68
CA GLU A 24 29.84 -22.74 21.57
C GLU A 24 28.73 -22.68 20.53
N GLY A 25 27.69 -21.92 20.87
CA GLY A 25 26.37 -21.95 20.26
C GLY A 25 26.35 -21.67 18.76
N GLY A 26 25.58 -22.50 18.06
CA GLY A 26 25.12 -22.25 16.69
C GLY A 26 24.16 -21.06 16.66
N GLY A 27 24.70 -19.85 16.81
CA GLY A 27 24.05 -18.64 16.35
C GLY A 27 23.95 -18.74 14.83
N ARG A 28 22.74 -18.99 14.33
CA ARG A 28 22.44 -18.76 12.91
C ARG A 28 22.95 -17.36 12.56
N PRO A 29 23.79 -17.19 11.53
CA PRO A 29 24.16 -15.85 11.09
C PRO A 29 22.88 -15.10 10.75
N PRO A 30 22.79 -13.78 11.03
CA PRO A 30 21.65 -12.99 10.58
C PRO A 30 21.55 -13.18 9.06
N VAL A 31 20.42 -13.75 8.62
CA VAL A 31 20.10 -13.83 7.20
C VAL A 31 20.22 -12.43 6.63
N SER A 32 21.08 -12.27 5.62
CA SER A 32 21.17 -11.03 4.86
C SER A 32 19.75 -10.64 4.44
N PRO A 33 19.33 -9.36 4.51
CA PRO A 33 18.03 -8.92 4.03
C PRO A 33 17.72 -9.44 2.61
N THR A 34 18.77 -9.58 1.79
CA THR A 34 18.70 -10.16 0.45
C THR A 34 18.27 -11.63 0.45
N ALA A 35 18.73 -12.44 1.41
CA ALA A 35 18.36 -13.86 1.52
C ALA A 35 16.94 -14.04 2.05
N ALA A 36 16.47 -13.18 2.96
CA ALA A 36 15.08 -13.16 3.41
C ALA A 36 14.14 -12.77 2.25
N ILE A 37 14.50 -11.74 1.48
CA ILE A 37 13.76 -11.33 0.28
C ILE A 37 13.74 -12.45 -0.77
N LEU A 38 14.87 -13.13 -1.01
CA LEU A 38 14.92 -14.25 -1.97
C LEU A 38 14.07 -15.45 -1.52
N ALA A 39 13.99 -15.73 -0.22
CA ALA A 39 13.14 -16.79 0.33
C ALA A 39 11.64 -16.43 0.18
N GLU A 40 11.25 -15.19 0.48
CA GLU A 40 9.89 -14.69 0.25
C GLU A 40 9.50 -14.67 -1.23
N VAL A 41 10.45 -14.33 -2.11
CA VAL A 41 10.25 -14.37 -3.57
C VAL A 41 10.05 -15.80 -4.08
N SER A 42 10.78 -16.79 -3.54
CA SER A 42 10.61 -18.20 -3.93
C SER A 42 9.23 -18.74 -3.52
N VAL A 43 8.75 -18.39 -2.32
CA VAL A 43 7.39 -18.75 -1.85
C VAL A 43 6.31 -18.05 -2.68
N ALA A 44 6.56 -16.82 -3.12
CA ALA A 44 5.63 -16.08 -3.95
C ALA A 44 5.49 -16.64 -5.39
N VAL A 45 6.52 -17.26 -5.95
CA VAL A 45 6.42 -17.93 -7.27
C VAL A 45 5.49 -19.13 -7.19
N ASP A 46 5.65 -19.99 -6.17
CA ASP A 46 4.75 -21.14 -5.95
C ASP A 46 3.31 -20.70 -5.61
N GLY A 47 3.16 -19.57 -4.88
CA GLY A 47 1.85 -18.99 -4.59
C GLY A 47 1.12 -18.41 -5.81
N ALA A 48 1.85 -17.92 -6.82
CA ALA A 48 1.27 -17.38 -8.05
C ALA A 48 0.57 -18.47 -8.89
N ASP A 49 1.16 -19.65 -8.94
CA ASP A 49 0.60 -20.79 -9.67
C ASP A 49 -0.67 -21.32 -8.98
N ILE A 50 -0.66 -21.44 -7.64
CA ILE A 50 -1.83 -21.85 -6.85
C ILE A 50 -2.97 -20.84 -6.98
N LEU A 51 -2.70 -19.53 -6.85
CA LEU A 51 -3.71 -18.50 -7.04
C LEU A 51 -4.22 -18.47 -8.50
N GLY A 52 -3.35 -18.80 -9.45
CA GLY A 52 -3.69 -18.93 -10.87
C GLY A 52 -4.71 -20.03 -11.15
N GLU A 53 -4.53 -21.21 -10.55
CA GLU A 53 -5.47 -22.32 -10.64
C GLU A 53 -6.83 -22.00 -10.01
N ILE A 54 -6.82 -21.33 -8.85
CA ILE A 54 -8.04 -20.98 -8.11
C ILE A 54 -8.86 -19.92 -8.84
N LEU A 55 -8.20 -18.87 -9.34
CA LEU A 55 -8.87 -17.77 -10.03
C LEU A 55 -9.22 -18.10 -11.49
N GLY A 56 -8.73 -19.23 -12.01
CA GLY A 56 -8.92 -19.68 -13.39
C GLY A 56 -8.22 -18.80 -14.42
N GLU A 57 -7.26 -17.99 -13.99
CA GLU A 57 -6.46 -17.07 -14.80
C GLU A 57 -5.07 -16.93 -14.17
N PRO A 58 -3.99 -16.85 -14.98
CA PRO A 58 -2.63 -16.71 -14.45
C PRO A 58 -2.50 -15.44 -13.59
N VAL A 59 -2.08 -15.61 -12.34
CA VAL A 59 -1.78 -14.50 -11.44
C VAL A 59 -0.34 -14.06 -11.68
N SER A 60 -0.12 -12.75 -11.79
CA SER A 60 1.25 -12.26 -11.97
C SER A 60 2.10 -12.58 -10.73
N PRO A 61 3.38 -12.98 -10.85
CA PRO A 61 4.25 -13.20 -9.68
C PRO A 61 4.29 -12.01 -8.71
N ALA A 62 4.12 -10.81 -9.24
CA ALA A 62 4.08 -9.59 -8.46
C ALA A 62 2.82 -9.42 -7.60
N ALA A 63 1.70 -10.00 -8.01
CA ALA A 63 0.50 -10.11 -7.20
C ALA A 63 0.72 -11.09 -6.03
N ALA A 64 1.41 -12.21 -6.27
CA ALA A 64 1.74 -13.17 -5.21
C ALA A 64 2.73 -12.61 -4.18
N ILE A 65 3.70 -11.78 -4.60
CA ILE A 65 4.60 -11.08 -3.66
C ILE A 65 3.83 -10.09 -2.79
N LEU A 66 2.91 -9.31 -3.37
CA LEU A 66 2.06 -8.40 -2.58
C LEU A 66 1.08 -9.17 -1.68
N ALA A 67 0.56 -10.31 -2.14
CA ALA A 67 -0.22 -11.21 -1.31
C ALA A 67 0.61 -11.67 -0.11
N GLY A 68 1.83 -12.17 -0.34
CA GLY A 68 2.77 -12.58 0.71
C GLY A 68 3.10 -11.46 1.70
N ALA A 69 3.29 -10.23 1.21
CA ALA A 69 3.52 -9.07 2.08
C ALA A 69 2.30 -8.65 2.90
N SER A 70 1.09 -9.02 2.46
CA SER A 70 -0.14 -8.91 3.28
C SER A 70 -0.35 -10.10 4.22
N VAL A 71 0.46 -11.17 4.11
CA VAL A 71 0.34 -12.41 4.87
C VAL A 71 1.24 -12.34 6.10
N GLY A 72 0.74 -11.64 7.13
CA GLY A 72 1.00 -11.95 8.53
C GLY A 72 -0.07 -12.87 9.15
N VAL A 73 -0.96 -13.44 8.33
CA VAL A 73 -2.17 -14.19 8.73
C VAL A 73 -2.17 -15.56 8.05
N ASP A 74 -2.58 -16.62 8.74
CA ASP A 74 -2.60 -18.02 8.27
C ASP A 74 -3.16 -18.16 6.84
N GLY A 75 -2.40 -18.79 5.93
CA GLY A 75 -2.76 -18.96 4.52
C GLY A 75 -4.07 -19.72 4.25
N ALA A 76 -4.66 -20.33 5.28
CA ALA A 76 -5.96 -20.99 5.23
C ALA A 76 -7.14 -19.99 5.09
N ASP A 77 -7.03 -18.78 5.65
CA ASP A 77 -8.12 -17.79 5.63
C ASP A 77 -8.32 -17.20 4.23
N ILE A 78 -7.23 -17.03 3.48
CA ILE A 78 -7.26 -16.55 2.08
C ILE A 78 -7.90 -17.59 1.17
N LEU A 79 -7.60 -18.88 1.38
CA LEU A 79 -8.22 -19.96 0.62
C LEU A 79 -9.70 -20.12 0.97
N GLY A 80 -10.09 -19.92 2.24
CA GLY A 80 -11.49 -19.90 2.66
C GLY A 80 -12.30 -18.74 2.03
N GLU A 81 -11.71 -17.54 1.96
CA GLU A 81 -12.32 -16.36 1.31
C GLU A 81 -12.51 -16.54 -0.21
N ILE A 82 -11.63 -17.30 -0.88
CA ILE A 82 -11.63 -17.48 -2.34
C ILE A 82 -12.42 -18.74 -2.78
N LEU A 83 -12.35 -19.85 -2.03
CA LEU A 83 -12.93 -21.16 -2.43
C LEU A 83 -14.33 -21.45 -1.86
N GLY A 84 -14.79 -20.69 -0.86
CA GLY A 84 -16.21 -20.59 -0.51
C GLY A 84 -16.67 -21.49 0.64
N ASP A 85 -17.20 -20.81 1.67
CA ASP A 85 -18.35 -21.25 2.45
C ASP A 85 -19.46 -20.18 2.35
N PRO A 86 -20.75 -20.54 2.44
CA PRO A 86 -21.85 -19.59 2.38
C PRO A 86 -21.97 -18.88 3.73
N ILE A 87 -21.12 -17.87 3.95
CA ILE A 87 -21.38 -16.92 5.02
C ILE A 87 -22.17 -15.78 4.42
N ASP A 88 -23.45 -15.71 4.80
CA ASP A 88 -24.31 -14.54 4.72
C ASP A 88 -23.83 -13.46 5.72
N THR A 89 -22.52 -13.20 5.71
CA THR A 89 -21.91 -12.03 6.32
C THR A 89 -21.08 -11.36 5.24
N ASP A 90 -21.21 -10.05 5.19
CA ASP A 90 -20.14 -9.17 4.77
C ASP A 90 -18.78 -9.78 5.06
N PHE A 91 -17.87 -9.72 4.09
CA PHE A 91 -16.45 -9.86 4.41
C PHE A 91 -16.18 -9.00 5.65
N GLY A 92 -15.57 -9.59 6.68
CA GLY A 92 -15.11 -8.92 7.90
C GLY A 92 -14.01 -7.88 7.66
N LEU A 93 -14.23 -6.96 6.74
CA LEU A 93 -14.12 -5.53 7.00
C LEU A 93 -15.23 -5.19 7.99
N GLY A 94 -15.09 -5.62 9.25
CA GLY A 94 -16.06 -5.30 10.29
C GLY A 94 -16.28 -3.79 10.31
N ASP A 95 -17.55 -3.37 10.17
CA ASP A 95 -18.11 -2.05 10.46
C ASP A 95 -17.09 -0.91 10.61
N ILE A 96 -16.36 -0.57 9.54
CA ILE A 96 -15.80 0.77 9.40
C ILE A 96 -16.80 1.53 8.53
N ALA A 97 -17.83 2.03 9.21
CA ALA A 97 -18.89 2.88 8.68
C ALA A 97 -19.37 2.45 7.28
N GLU A 98 -20.43 1.63 7.24
CA GLU A 98 -21.48 1.93 6.28
C GLU A 98 -21.93 3.37 6.55
N GLY A 99 -21.24 4.32 5.93
CA GLY A 99 -21.71 5.66 5.72
C GLY A 99 -22.92 5.56 4.81
N SER A 100 -24.05 5.11 5.37
CA SER A 100 -25.34 5.70 5.03
C SER A 100 -25.08 7.19 4.90
N GLY A 101 -25.55 7.79 3.80
CA GLY A 101 -25.35 9.20 3.49
C GLY A 101 -25.96 10.08 4.57
N GLY A 102 -25.29 10.16 5.71
CA GLY A 102 -25.60 10.99 6.84
C GLY A 102 -25.59 12.42 6.34
N SER A 103 -26.57 13.17 6.82
CA SER A 103 -26.61 14.63 6.71
C SER A 103 -25.20 15.23 6.78
N PRO A 104 -24.93 16.35 6.08
CA PRO A 104 -23.65 17.05 6.17
C PRO A 104 -23.36 17.34 7.64
N GLU A 105 -22.58 16.48 8.28
CA GLU A 105 -22.14 16.70 9.64
C GLU A 105 -21.06 17.76 9.49
N ALA A 106 -21.45 19.01 9.73
CA ALA A 106 -20.51 20.11 9.82
C ALA A 106 -19.46 19.68 10.84
N GLY A 107 -18.23 19.46 10.37
CA GLY A 107 -17.14 19.02 11.23
C GLY A 107 -16.98 19.97 12.41
N PRO A 108 -16.43 19.50 13.54
CA PRO A 108 -16.27 20.35 14.71
C PRO A 108 -15.50 21.63 14.33
N PRO A 109 -15.91 22.79 14.87
CA PRO A 109 -15.12 24.01 14.73
C PRO A 109 -13.71 23.72 15.23
N GLY A 110 -12.70 24.11 14.46
CA GLY A 110 -11.31 23.78 14.78
C GLY A 110 -10.72 22.59 14.02
N SER A 111 -11.42 22.04 13.01
CA SER A 111 -10.92 20.91 12.20
C SER A 111 -10.13 21.34 10.95
N ALA A 112 -9.02 20.65 10.67
CA ALA A 112 -8.23 20.81 9.45
C ALA A 112 -7.81 19.47 8.84
N VAL A 113 -7.83 19.42 7.51
CA VAL A 113 -7.49 18.24 6.73
C VAL A 113 -6.38 18.54 5.75
N LEU A 114 -5.35 17.70 5.71
CA LEU A 114 -4.35 17.64 4.65
C LEU A 114 -4.70 16.47 3.74
N LEU A 115 -5.05 16.76 2.49
CA LEU A 115 -5.33 15.73 1.49
C LEU A 115 -4.18 15.68 0.48
N ILE A 116 -3.48 14.56 0.45
CA ILE A 116 -2.29 14.32 -0.37
C ILE A 116 -2.61 13.30 -1.44
N GLY A 117 -2.20 13.55 -2.67
CA GLY A 117 -2.51 12.65 -3.77
C GLY A 117 -1.83 13.00 -5.08
N ASP A 118 -2.14 12.21 -6.10
CA ASP A 118 -1.53 12.32 -7.41
C ASP A 118 -2.43 13.05 -8.43
N SER A 119 -2.34 12.69 -9.71
CA SER A 119 -3.20 13.24 -10.76
C SER A 119 -4.69 12.92 -10.57
N MET A 120 -5.05 11.86 -9.84
CA MET A 120 -6.44 11.58 -9.48
C MET A 120 -7.00 12.65 -8.55
N LEU A 121 -6.22 13.03 -7.54
CA LEU A 121 -6.60 14.11 -6.63
C LEU A 121 -6.64 15.46 -7.35
N SER A 122 -5.64 15.75 -8.20
CA SER A 122 -5.56 17.00 -8.97
C SER A 122 -6.81 17.25 -9.82
N ARG A 123 -7.42 16.18 -10.35
CA ARG A 123 -8.63 16.24 -11.19
C ARG A 123 -9.94 16.18 -10.40
N ALA A 124 -9.90 15.83 -9.11
CA ALA A 124 -11.09 15.64 -8.29
C ALA A 124 -11.81 16.97 -7.95
N ASP A 125 -11.06 18.07 -7.84
CA ASP A 125 -11.58 19.38 -7.41
C ASP A 125 -12.32 19.30 -6.07
N PHE A 126 -11.68 18.69 -5.07
CA PHE A 126 -12.29 18.54 -3.75
C PHE A 126 -12.38 19.86 -2.98
N ARG A 127 -13.46 19.98 -2.21
CA ARG A 127 -13.76 21.07 -1.30
C ARG A 127 -14.27 20.48 0.01
N CYS A 128 -14.23 21.25 1.10
CA CYS A 128 -14.85 20.85 2.36
C CYS A 128 -15.93 21.84 2.76
N ASP A 129 -16.94 21.34 3.48
CA ASP A 129 -17.97 22.17 4.09
C ASP A 129 -17.36 22.94 5.30
N PRO A 130 -17.55 24.27 5.43
CA PRO A 130 -17.11 25.03 6.60
C PRO A 130 -17.76 24.50 7.90
N PRO A 131 -17.12 24.64 9.07
CA PRO A 131 -15.92 25.45 9.38
C PRO A 131 -14.58 24.75 9.10
N ARG A 132 -14.60 23.52 8.56
CA ARG A 132 -13.40 22.72 8.28
C ARG A 132 -12.49 23.40 7.28
N ARG A 133 -11.18 23.29 7.47
CA ARG A 133 -10.17 23.80 6.53
C ARG A 133 -9.52 22.65 5.77
N LEU A 134 -9.51 22.71 4.44
CA LEU A 134 -8.86 21.72 3.59
C LEU A 134 -7.60 22.30 2.95
N SER A 135 -6.48 21.60 3.11
CA SER A 135 -5.23 21.82 2.38
C SER A 135 -5.05 20.67 1.39
N VAL A 136 -4.95 20.96 0.10
CA VAL A 136 -4.79 19.93 -0.95
C VAL A 136 -3.36 19.97 -1.48
N CYS A 137 -2.64 18.87 -1.35
CA CYS A 137 -1.33 18.64 -1.95
C CYS A 137 -1.48 17.61 -3.07
N ALA A 138 -1.74 18.09 -4.29
CA ALA A 138 -1.92 17.24 -5.47
C ALA A 138 -0.76 17.41 -6.43
N VAL A 139 0.06 16.37 -6.59
CA VAL A 139 1.24 16.41 -7.47
C VAL A 139 1.07 15.35 -8.56
N PRO A 140 0.89 15.73 -9.84
CA PRO A 140 0.75 14.76 -10.93
C PRO A 140 1.94 13.78 -11.01
N GLY A 141 1.63 12.49 -11.09
CA GLY A 141 2.63 11.42 -11.12
C GLY A 141 3.33 11.16 -9.78
N LEU A 142 2.84 11.71 -8.67
CA LEU A 142 3.36 11.41 -7.34
C LEU A 142 3.16 9.93 -7.01
N THR A 143 4.21 9.31 -6.49
CA THR A 143 4.22 7.93 -5.99
C THR A 143 4.35 7.98 -4.46
N LEU A 144 3.93 6.92 -3.76
CA LEU A 144 4.18 6.76 -2.33
C LEU A 144 5.67 6.86 -2.03
N SER A 145 6.48 6.10 -2.77
CA SER A 145 7.94 6.08 -2.66
C SER A 145 8.60 7.46 -2.79
N ARG A 146 8.05 8.35 -3.63
CA ARG A 146 8.55 9.72 -3.79
C ARG A 146 8.10 10.62 -2.64
N TRP A 147 6.83 10.56 -2.26
CA TRP A 147 6.28 11.36 -1.16
C TRP A 147 6.95 11.05 0.18
N LEU A 148 7.20 9.77 0.47
CA LEU A 148 7.83 9.31 1.71
C LEU A 148 9.25 9.87 1.93
N ARG A 149 9.91 10.42 0.90
CA ARG A 149 11.23 11.08 1.06
C ARG A 149 11.15 12.40 1.82
N SER A 150 9.96 13.02 1.87
CA SER A 150 9.75 14.33 2.49
C SER A 150 8.51 14.39 3.39
N SER A 151 7.76 13.28 3.51
CA SER A 151 6.47 13.21 4.23
C SER A 151 6.56 13.76 5.65
N ALA A 152 7.57 13.34 6.42
CA ALA A 152 7.75 13.76 7.81
C ALA A 152 7.89 15.29 7.94
N THR A 153 8.71 15.91 7.09
CA THR A 153 8.90 17.36 7.10
C THR A 153 7.63 18.09 6.67
N GLU A 154 6.97 17.60 5.62
CA GLU A 154 5.75 18.22 5.07
C GLU A 154 4.60 18.19 6.07
N VAL A 155 4.34 17.03 6.69
CA VAL A 155 3.26 16.87 7.68
C VAL A 155 3.56 17.70 8.92
N ARG A 156 4.78 17.67 9.46
CA ARG A 156 5.15 18.50 10.63
C ARG A 156 4.99 19.99 10.35
N ALA A 157 5.47 20.46 9.20
CA ALA A 157 5.31 21.86 8.82
C ALA A 157 3.83 22.24 8.70
N TRP A 158 3.00 21.36 8.13
CA TRP A 158 1.56 21.57 8.03
C TRP A 158 0.89 21.64 9.41
N VAL A 159 1.21 20.70 10.32
CA VAL A 159 0.69 20.67 11.71
C VAL A 159 1.07 21.95 12.46
N CYS A 160 2.36 22.33 12.45
CA CYS A 160 2.82 23.56 13.10
C CYS A 160 2.11 24.81 12.56
N GLY A 161 1.77 24.83 11.27
CA GLY A 161 1.03 25.92 10.65
C GLY A 161 -0.46 25.99 11.00
N LYS A 162 -1.01 25.04 11.77
CA LYS A 162 -2.43 25.02 12.15
C LYS A 162 -2.74 25.73 13.47
N GLY A 163 -1.74 26.04 14.30
CA GLY A 163 -1.94 26.78 15.54
C GLY A 163 -2.82 25.99 16.53
N GLU A 164 -3.94 26.57 16.94
CA GLU A 164 -4.84 26.02 17.99
C GLU A 164 -5.88 25.01 17.49
N LEU A 165 -5.82 24.58 16.22
CA LEU A 165 -6.74 23.57 15.69
C LEU A 165 -6.45 22.21 16.33
N THR A 166 -7.49 21.55 16.84
CA THR A 166 -7.37 20.33 17.65
C THR A 166 -7.77 19.05 16.92
N ASP A 167 -8.52 19.15 15.82
CA ASP A 167 -8.95 18.00 15.00
C ASP A 167 -8.21 18.01 13.67
N LEU A 168 -7.05 17.34 13.64
CA LEU A 168 -6.16 17.28 12.49
C LEU A 168 -6.27 15.93 11.80
N GLN A 169 -6.49 15.94 10.49
CA GLN A 169 -6.57 14.71 9.69
C GLN A 169 -5.63 14.77 8.48
N VAL A 170 -4.91 13.68 8.22
CA VAL A 170 -4.15 13.48 7.00
C VAL A 170 -4.83 12.38 6.18
N ILE A 171 -5.19 12.69 4.94
CA ILE A 171 -5.78 11.76 3.99
C ILE A 171 -4.80 11.52 2.85
N LEU A 172 -4.48 10.26 2.59
CA LEU A 172 -3.56 9.84 1.53
C LEU A 172 -4.33 9.14 0.41
N TRP A 173 -4.22 9.65 -0.81
CA TRP A 173 -4.71 9.00 -2.02
C TRP A 173 -3.58 8.84 -3.03
N LEU A 174 -2.72 7.86 -2.75
CA LEU A 174 -1.49 7.55 -3.50
C LEU A 174 -1.39 6.03 -3.73
N GLY A 175 -0.36 5.61 -4.46
CA GLY A 175 -0.07 4.19 -4.71
C GLY A 175 -0.36 3.73 -6.14
N GLY A 176 -1.28 4.41 -6.84
CA GLY A 176 -1.60 4.09 -8.23
C GLY A 176 -0.40 4.16 -9.17
N ASN A 177 0.49 5.14 -8.99
CA ASN A 177 1.71 5.24 -9.80
C ASN A 177 2.80 4.25 -9.38
N ASP A 178 2.76 3.73 -8.15
CA ASP A 178 3.70 2.72 -7.66
C ASP A 178 3.42 1.34 -8.27
N VAL A 179 2.14 0.96 -8.40
CA VAL A 179 1.74 -0.30 -9.05
C VAL A 179 1.56 -0.22 -10.57
N TYR A 180 1.44 1.00 -11.11
CA TYR A 180 1.40 1.24 -12.57
C TYR A 180 2.42 2.30 -12.98
N PRO A 181 3.73 2.00 -12.86
CA PRO A 181 4.77 2.95 -13.19
C PRO A 181 4.74 3.37 -14.67
N ARG A 182 5.07 4.64 -14.93
CA ARG A 182 5.16 5.15 -16.30
C ARG A 182 6.54 4.84 -16.85
N GLY A 183 6.59 4.02 -17.91
CA GLY A 183 7.83 3.73 -18.63
C GLY A 183 8.80 2.78 -17.92
N ALA A 184 8.36 2.15 -16.83
CA ALA A 184 9.11 1.08 -16.15
C ALA A 184 8.21 -0.13 -15.93
N ALA A 185 8.82 -1.29 -15.64
CA ALA A 185 8.09 -2.46 -15.18
C ALA A 185 7.63 -2.28 -13.73
N PHE A 186 6.52 -2.93 -13.39
CA PHE A 186 6.08 -3.03 -11.99
C PHE A 186 7.08 -3.88 -11.21
N ASP A 187 7.58 -3.34 -10.10
CA ASP A 187 8.47 -4.04 -9.17
C ASP A 187 7.78 -4.20 -7.80
N PRO A 188 7.33 -5.41 -7.46
CA PRO A 188 6.63 -5.67 -6.19
C PRO A 188 7.57 -5.51 -4.98
N VAL A 189 8.87 -5.80 -5.10
CA VAL A 189 9.82 -5.70 -3.98
C VAL A 189 9.94 -4.24 -3.53
N THR A 190 10.02 -3.32 -4.49
CA THR A 190 10.00 -1.88 -4.21
C THR A 190 8.70 -1.45 -3.52
N VAL A 191 7.55 -2.03 -3.90
CA VAL A 191 6.27 -1.70 -3.25
C VAL A 191 6.22 -2.21 -1.81
N VAL A 192 6.68 -3.43 -1.53
CA VAL A 192 6.75 -3.98 -0.16
C VAL A 192 7.65 -3.11 0.73
N ALA A 193 8.85 -2.76 0.27
CA ALA A 193 9.73 -1.86 1.01
C ALA A 193 9.11 -0.46 1.22
N THR A 194 8.25 -0.02 0.30
CA THR A 194 7.52 1.24 0.40
C THR A 194 6.40 1.16 1.44
N LEU A 195 5.70 0.02 1.56
CA LEU A 195 4.70 -0.22 2.60
C LEU A 195 5.33 -0.19 4.01
N GLY A 196 6.49 -0.82 4.20
CA GLY A 196 7.22 -0.75 5.47
C GLY A 196 7.53 0.69 5.90
N ARG A 197 8.01 1.53 4.97
CA ARG A 197 8.24 2.97 5.26
C ARG A 197 6.95 3.76 5.47
N LEU A 198 5.87 3.38 4.78
CA LEU A 198 4.57 4.00 4.97
C LEU A 198 4.04 3.73 6.38
N LYS A 199 4.20 2.52 6.91
CA LYS A 199 3.82 2.16 8.28
C LYS A 199 4.46 3.10 9.30
N GLU A 200 5.77 3.27 9.24
CA GLU A 200 6.50 4.21 10.12
C GLU A 200 6.00 5.65 9.97
N THR A 201 5.74 6.09 8.73
CA THR A 201 5.21 7.44 8.47
C THR A 201 3.82 7.65 9.07
N ILE A 202 2.96 6.63 9.06
CA ILE A 202 1.63 6.71 9.69
C ILE A 202 1.78 6.83 11.20
N ILE A 203 2.61 6.00 11.83
CA ILE A 203 2.88 6.04 13.26
C ILE A 203 3.39 7.43 13.66
N ASP A 204 4.39 7.95 12.93
CA ASP A 204 4.93 9.29 13.13
C ASP A 204 3.85 10.36 12.98
N THR A 205 3.01 10.28 11.94
CA THR A 205 1.93 11.25 11.70
C THR A 205 0.92 11.24 12.83
N ARG A 206 0.55 10.06 13.34
CA ARG A 206 -0.37 9.92 14.47
C ARG A 206 0.22 10.45 15.77
N SER A 207 1.53 10.29 15.97
CA SER A 207 2.23 10.85 17.14
C SER A 207 2.16 12.38 17.21
N LEU A 208 1.88 13.04 16.08
CA LEU A 208 1.62 14.49 16.00
C LEU A 208 0.17 14.87 16.32
N GLY A 209 -0.66 13.92 16.77
CA GLY A 209 -2.07 14.13 17.06
C GLY A 209 -2.97 14.14 15.83
N CYS A 210 -2.50 13.61 14.68
CA CYS A 210 -3.30 13.53 13.46
C CYS A 210 -4.03 12.19 13.34
N ALA A 211 -5.32 12.22 12.98
CA ALA A 211 -5.98 11.06 12.40
C ALA A 211 -5.44 10.80 10.99
N VAL A 212 -5.29 9.53 10.61
CA VAL A 212 -4.80 9.13 9.29
C VAL A 212 -5.86 8.31 8.56
N THR A 213 -6.13 8.69 7.31
CA THR A 213 -7.02 7.94 6.41
C THR A 213 -6.30 7.63 5.10
N ILE A 214 -6.32 6.36 4.69
CA ILE A 214 -5.81 5.94 3.38
C ILE A 214 -6.98 5.63 2.46
N LEU A 215 -6.95 6.24 1.28
CA LEU A 215 -7.88 5.98 0.20
C LEU A 215 -7.29 4.92 -0.74
N GLY A 216 -8.08 3.88 -1.01
CA GLY A 216 -7.69 2.75 -1.85
C GLY A 216 -7.32 3.14 -3.28
N VAL A 217 -6.50 2.30 -3.89
CA VAL A 217 -5.97 2.54 -5.23
C VAL A 217 -7.01 2.19 -6.29
N THR A 218 -7.17 3.05 -7.29
CA THR A 218 -8.09 2.78 -8.40
C THR A 218 -7.43 1.91 -9.46
N PRO A 219 -8.15 0.94 -10.06
CA PRO A 219 -7.63 0.19 -11.22
C PRO A 219 -7.35 1.09 -12.42
N ARG A 220 -6.58 0.59 -13.39
CA ARG A 220 -6.32 1.30 -14.65
C ARG A 220 -6.74 0.45 -15.84
N PRO A 221 -7.93 0.68 -16.43
CA PRO A 221 -8.35 -0.02 -17.65
C PRO A 221 -7.33 -0.01 -18.80
N ALA A 222 -6.51 1.03 -18.92
CA ALA A 222 -5.44 1.09 -19.92
C ALA A 222 -4.32 0.04 -19.72
N ARG A 223 -4.22 -0.55 -18.53
CA ARG A 223 -3.24 -1.58 -18.16
C ARG A 223 -3.91 -2.92 -17.88
N ASP A 224 -5.07 -2.89 -17.24
CA ASP A 224 -5.77 -4.05 -16.73
C ASP A 224 -6.96 -4.48 -17.60
N GLY A 225 -7.21 -3.79 -18.73
CA GLY A 225 -8.38 -4.01 -19.58
C GLY A 225 -8.67 -5.50 -19.82
N GLY A 226 -9.87 -5.93 -19.45
CA GLY A 226 -10.34 -7.32 -19.59
C GLY A 226 -10.04 -8.24 -18.40
N ARG A 227 -9.12 -7.86 -17.50
CA ARG A 227 -8.81 -8.62 -16.27
C ARG A 227 -9.89 -8.45 -15.22
N VAL A 228 -10.01 -9.46 -14.35
CA VAL A 228 -10.76 -9.33 -13.10
C VAL A 228 -9.99 -8.48 -12.10
N TRP A 229 -10.70 -7.76 -11.24
CA TRP A 229 -10.16 -6.84 -10.25
C TRP A 229 -9.13 -7.52 -9.35
N GLU A 230 -9.45 -8.74 -8.90
CA GLU A 230 -8.65 -9.55 -7.99
C GLU A 230 -7.28 -9.94 -8.57
N SER A 231 -7.11 -9.90 -9.91
CA SER A 231 -5.82 -10.18 -10.56
C SER A 231 -5.01 -8.91 -10.86
N THR A 232 -5.48 -7.73 -10.46
CA THR A 232 -4.79 -6.46 -10.72
C THR A 232 -3.79 -6.10 -9.61
N PRO A 233 -2.66 -5.46 -9.94
CA PRO A 233 -1.73 -4.92 -8.94
C PRO A 233 -2.40 -3.95 -7.93
N ALA A 234 -3.38 -3.17 -8.38
CA ALA A 234 -4.13 -2.26 -7.51
C ALA A 234 -4.95 -2.98 -6.44
N PHE A 235 -5.55 -4.14 -6.73
CA PHE A 235 -6.27 -4.94 -5.73
C PHE A 235 -5.34 -5.39 -4.60
N TRP A 236 -4.17 -5.92 -4.96
CA TRP A 236 -3.22 -6.41 -3.96
C TRP A 236 -2.64 -5.28 -3.12
N LEU A 237 -2.36 -4.12 -3.71
CA LEU A 237 -1.97 -2.94 -2.94
C LEU A 237 -3.11 -2.44 -2.04
N GLU A 238 -4.36 -2.43 -2.50
CA GLU A 238 -5.53 -2.06 -1.69
C GLU A 238 -5.68 -3.00 -0.47
N ARG A 239 -5.48 -4.32 -0.64
CA ARG A 239 -5.43 -5.27 0.49
C ARG A 239 -4.30 -4.98 1.47
N ALA A 240 -3.09 -4.77 0.97
CA ALA A 240 -1.95 -4.47 1.82
C ALA A 240 -2.10 -3.15 2.59
N LEU A 241 -2.68 -2.11 1.95
CA LEU A 241 -2.98 -0.84 2.61
C LEU A 241 -4.07 -0.98 3.67
N CYS A 242 -5.10 -1.81 3.42
CA CYS A 242 -6.13 -2.11 4.40
C CYS A 242 -5.53 -2.77 5.65
N GLU A 243 -4.65 -3.76 5.48
CA GLU A 243 -4.01 -4.45 6.60
C GLU A 243 -3.11 -3.50 7.39
N LEU A 244 -2.28 -2.73 6.67
CA LEU A 244 -1.43 -1.71 7.27
C LEU A 244 -2.24 -0.66 8.07
N CYS A 245 -3.45 -0.31 7.63
CA CYS A 245 -4.35 0.56 8.40
C CYS A 245 -4.84 -0.11 9.68
N ARG A 246 -5.18 -1.40 9.67
CA ARG A 246 -5.55 -2.15 10.90
C ARG A 246 -4.40 -2.18 11.89
N GLU A 247 -3.20 -2.48 11.43
CA GLU A 247 -1.99 -2.54 12.27
C GLU A 247 -1.64 -1.20 12.93
N THR A 248 -2.01 -0.09 12.29
CA THR A 248 -1.69 1.28 12.72
C THR A 248 -2.89 2.03 13.28
N ASP A 249 -4.00 1.33 13.54
CA ASP A 249 -5.27 1.90 14.02
C ASP A 249 -5.79 3.08 13.16
N SER A 250 -5.49 3.06 11.86
CA SER A 250 -5.83 4.11 10.89
C SER A 250 -7.04 3.73 10.06
N THR A 251 -7.68 4.71 9.43
CA THR A 251 -8.88 4.47 8.62
C THR A 251 -8.50 4.07 7.20
N PHE A 252 -9.10 3.01 6.68
CA PHE A 252 -9.00 2.65 5.26
C PHE A 252 -10.34 2.83 4.54
N VAL A 253 -10.32 3.43 3.35
CA VAL A 253 -11.50 3.55 2.48
C VAL A 253 -11.22 2.86 1.16
N ALA A 254 -11.83 1.69 0.94
CA ALA A 254 -11.68 0.93 -0.30
C ALA A 254 -12.37 1.66 -1.47
N LEU A 255 -11.59 2.08 -2.47
CA LEU A 255 -12.11 2.81 -3.64
C LEU A 255 -12.05 1.96 -4.92
N GLY A 256 -11.03 1.10 -5.07
CA GLY A 256 -10.80 0.37 -6.31
C GLY A 256 -11.98 -0.52 -6.69
N ARG A 257 -12.42 -1.36 -5.75
CA ARG A 257 -13.59 -2.26 -5.94
C ARG A 257 -14.88 -1.50 -6.28
N ARG A 258 -15.04 -0.24 -5.82
CA ARG A 258 -16.26 0.56 -6.05
C ARG A 258 -16.42 1.03 -7.50
N LEU A 259 -15.34 0.94 -8.28
CA LEU A 259 -15.28 1.23 -9.71
C LEU A 259 -15.42 -0.03 -10.58
N CYS A 260 -15.69 -1.18 -9.94
CA CYS A 260 -15.89 -2.45 -10.61
C CYS A 260 -17.36 -2.87 -10.54
N ARG A 261 -17.79 -3.67 -11.52
CA ARG A 261 -19.08 -4.35 -11.56
C ARG A 261 -18.89 -5.82 -11.24
N ARG A 262 -19.83 -6.41 -10.50
CA ARG A 262 -19.86 -7.86 -10.26
C ARG A 262 -20.15 -8.59 -11.56
N GLU A 263 -19.39 -9.63 -11.86
CA GLU A 263 -19.59 -10.49 -13.04
C GLU A 263 -20.13 -11.86 -12.62
N GLY A 264 -21.37 -12.15 -13.03
CA GLY A 264 -22.03 -13.43 -12.78
C GLY A 264 -22.41 -13.67 -11.32
N ARG A 265 -22.54 -14.96 -10.96
CA ARG A 265 -22.87 -15.41 -9.60
C ARG A 265 -21.66 -15.53 -8.67
N LYS A 266 -20.44 -15.59 -9.24
CA LYS A 266 -19.19 -15.63 -8.48
C LYS A 266 -18.80 -14.22 -8.01
N ARG A 267 -18.02 -14.11 -6.93
CA ARG A 267 -17.46 -12.84 -6.40
C ARG A 267 -16.33 -12.29 -7.29
N ARG A 268 -16.46 -12.35 -8.62
CA ARG A 268 -15.49 -11.78 -9.57
C ARG A 268 -15.93 -10.38 -9.97
N PHE A 269 -15.01 -9.43 -9.95
CA PHE A 269 -15.31 -8.05 -10.28
C PHE A 269 -14.56 -7.65 -11.55
N LYS A 270 -15.22 -6.97 -12.49
CA LYS A 270 -14.56 -6.38 -13.66
C LYS A 270 -14.66 -4.88 -13.61
N MET A 271 -13.62 -4.18 -14.03
CA MET A 271 -13.63 -2.73 -14.15
C MET A 271 -14.79 -2.27 -15.03
N ASP A 272 -15.51 -1.26 -14.59
CA ASP A 272 -16.59 -0.67 -15.35
C ASP A 272 -16.08 0.58 -16.06
N GLY A 273 -15.82 0.45 -17.37
CA GLY A 273 -15.21 1.49 -18.20
C GLY A 273 -15.93 2.84 -18.16
N ARG A 274 -17.22 2.89 -17.82
CA ARG A 274 -17.99 4.15 -17.71
C ARG A 274 -17.44 5.09 -16.63
N PHE A 275 -16.73 4.55 -15.64
CA PHE A 275 -16.15 5.33 -14.55
C PHE A 275 -14.77 5.91 -14.88
N PHE A 276 -14.23 5.61 -16.06
CA PHE A 276 -12.90 6.05 -16.48
C PHE A 276 -13.00 6.99 -17.69
N SER A 277 -12.04 7.90 -17.77
CA SER A 277 -11.81 8.73 -18.95
C SER A 277 -11.27 7.87 -20.09
N ALA A 278 -11.25 8.43 -21.31
CA ALA A 278 -10.74 7.73 -22.50
C ALA A 278 -9.27 7.30 -22.38
N ASP A 279 -8.48 7.94 -21.51
CA ASP A 279 -7.10 7.54 -21.24
C ASP A 279 -6.97 6.23 -20.44
N GLY A 280 -8.09 5.68 -19.92
CA GLY A 280 -8.12 4.45 -19.13
C GLY A 280 -7.27 4.50 -17.86
N VAL A 281 -6.90 5.70 -17.40
CA VAL A 281 -6.09 5.93 -16.19
C VAL A 281 -6.86 6.78 -15.20
N HIS A 282 -7.44 7.88 -15.67
CA HIS A 282 -8.14 8.82 -14.80
C HIS A 282 -9.64 8.55 -14.76
N LEU A 283 -10.29 8.96 -13.69
CA LEU A 283 -11.74 8.82 -13.57
C LEU A 283 -12.48 9.78 -14.50
N SER A 284 -13.64 9.34 -14.98
CA SER A 284 -14.63 10.21 -15.61
C SER A 284 -15.37 11.02 -14.54
N ALA A 285 -16.19 11.99 -14.96
CA ALA A 285 -17.09 12.68 -14.03
C ALA A 285 -18.08 11.72 -13.35
N ALA A 286 -18.45 10.61 -13.99
CA ALA A 286 -19.26 9.56 -13.37
C ALA A 286 -18.45 8.76 -12.34
N GLY A 287 -17.17 8.46 -12.62
CA GLY A 287 -16.28 7.80 -11.67
C GLY A 287 -16.07 8.60 -10.39
N TYR A 288 -15.77 9.90 -10.50
CA TYR A 288 -15.66 10.75 -9.31
C TYR A 288 -16.96 10.80 -8.52
N ARG A 289 -18.12 10.97 -9.17
CA ARG A 289 -19.42 10.94 -8.49
C ARG A 289 -19.63 9.63 -7.74
N ARG A 290 -19.30 8.50 -8.36
CA ARG A 290 -19.39 7.18 -7.74
C ARG A 290 -18.52 7.05 -6.49
N LEU A 291 -17.31 7.61 -6.51
CA LEU A 291 -16.43 7.57 -5.33
C LEU A 291 -16.91 8.49 -4.21
N MET A 292 -17.58 9.60 -4.52
CA MET A 292 -18.12 10.50 -3.49
C MET A 292 -19.07 9.82 -2.51
N ASP A 293 -19.80 8.78 -2.96
CA ASP A 293 -20.73 8.01 -2.12
C ASP A 293 -20.01 7.26 -0.98
N TYR A 294 -18.68 7.11 -1.06
CA TYR A 294 -17.86 6.37 -0.10
C TYR A 294 -16.87 7.25 0.66
N LEU A 295 -16.76 8.52 0.27
CA LEU A 295 -15.92 9.48 0.98
C LEU A 295 -16.71 10.15 2.09
N PRO A 296 -16.04 10.70 3.12
CA PRO A 296 -16.73 11.38 4.20
C PRO A 296 -17.65 12.48 3.67
N GLY A 297 -18.87 12.56 4.22
CA GLY A 297 -19.91 13.48 3.73
C GLY A 297 -19.46 14.94 3.69
N TRP A 298 -18.60 15.39 4.59
CA TRP A 298 -18.07 16.76 4.59
C TRP A 298 -17.10 17.06 3.43
N LEU A 299 -16.57 16.04 2.74
CA LEU A 299 -15.73 16.17 1.56
C LEU A 299 -16.65 16.22 0.33
N ARG A 300 -16.55 17.29 -0.45
CA ARG A 300 -17.41 17.55 -1.61
C ARG A 300 -16.58 17.72 -2.87
N ARG A 301 -17.20 17.47 -4.02
CA ARG A 301 -16.65 17.83 -5.32
C ARG A 301 -17.13 19.21 -5.72
N GLY A 302 -16.22 20.07 -6.18
CA GLY A 302 -16.56 21.34 -6.80
C GLY A 302 -17.48 21.14 -8.00
N ARG A 303 -18.54 21.95 -8.09
CA ARG A 303 -19.32 22.06 -9.33
C ARG A 303 -18.47 22.85 -10.31
N ARG A 304 -17.95 22.19 -11.35
CA ARG A 304 -17.45 22.86 -12.55
C ARG A 304 -18.59 23.03 -13.54
#